data_AF-A0A962U9P6-F1
#
_entry.id   AF-A0A962U9P6-F1
#
_cell.length_a   1.000
_cell.length_b   1.000
_cell.length_c   1.000
_cell.angle_alpha   90.00
_cell.angle_beta   90.00
_cell.angle_gamma   90.00
#
_symmetry.space_group_name_H-M   'P 1'
#
loop_
_entity.id
_entity.type
_entity.pdbx_description
1 polymer ?
#
loop_
_entity_poly.entity_id
_entity_poly.type
_entity_poly.pdbx_seq_one_letter_code
_entity_poly.pdbx_strand_id
1 'polypeptide(L)'
;LFVFDTQTQQVSRLHQGTPVKRMTISDDGRFLATSGDRFITVWNTAIGEAVARLETGPLNTFVFGGENGLALFVVRDHRVSQLVWQSDPLIELACEQFASGDWRNGRGRLVGDARPHRCER
;
A
#
# COMPACT_ATOMS: atom_id res chain seq x y z
N LEU A 1 -16.97 2.39 -7.56
CA LEU A 1 -16.03 2.96 -8.55
C LEU A 1 -15.82 1.92 -9.64
N PHE A 2 -15.68 2.34 -10.90
CA PHE A 2 -15.30 1.45 -11.99
C PHE A 2 -13.86 1.75 -12.39
N VAL A 3 -13.07 0.70 -12.57
CA VAL A 3 -11.73 0.77 -13.14
C VAL A 3 -11.83 0.14 -14.52
N PHE A 4 -11.38 0.86 -15.54
CA PHE A 4 -11.35 0.39 -16.91
C PHE A 4 -9.91 0.23 -17.37
N ASP A 5 -9.56 -0.97 -17.77
CA ASP A 5 -8.30 -1.27 -18.43
C ASP A 5 -8.48 -1.01 -19.93
N THR A 6 -7.69 -0.07 -20.47
CA THR A 6 -7.76 0.32 -21.88
C THR A 6 -7.14 -0.69 -22.83
N GLN A 7 -6.20 -1.51 -22.34
CA GLN A 7 -5.52 -2.53 -23.13
C GLN A 7 -6.38 -3.78 -23.26
N THR A 8 -6.95 -4.24 -22.15
CA THR A 8 -7.76 -5.47 -22.12
C THR A 8 -9.25 -5.21 -22.34
N GLN A 9 -9.67 -3.94 -22.33
CA GLN A 9 -11.06 -3.51 -22.33
C GLN A 9 -11.89 -4.09 -21.19
N GLN A 10 -11.24 -4.49 -20.09
CA GLN A 10 -11.92 -5.03 -18.93
C GLN A 10 -12.40 -3.93 -17.99
N VAL A 11 -13.59 -4.14 -17.41
CA VAL A 11 -14.18 -3.26 -16.40
C VAL A 11 -14.25 -4.01 -15.08
N SER A 12 -13.56 -3.50 -14.08
CA SER A 12 -13.60 -4.00 -12.70
C SER A 12 -14.41 -3.05 -11.82
N ARG A 13 -15.29 -3.60 -10.98
CA ARG A 13 -16.10 -2.83 -10.03
C ARG A 13 -15.50 -2.92 -8.63
N LEU A 14 -15.08 -1.78 -8.10
CA LEU A 14 -14.53 -1.68 -6.74
C LEU A 14 -15.58 -1.14 -5.77
N HIS A 15 -15.79 -1.86 -4.67
CA HIS A 15 -16.83 -1.63 -3.67
C HIS A 15 -16.29 -0.97 -2.39
N GLN A 16 -16.16 0.36 -2.39
CA GLN A 16 -15.66 1.12 -1.23
C GLN A 16 -16.68 1.23 -0.07
N GLY A 17 -17.97 0.99 -0.34
CA GLY A 17 -19.06 1.08 0.66
C GLY A 17 -19.40 2.51 1.12
N THR A 18 -18.68 3.53 0.65
CA THR A 18 -18.94 4.95 0.89
C THR A 18 -18.76 5.74 -0.40
N PRO A 19 -19.39 6.92 -0.55
CA PRO A 19 -19.13 7.80 -1.69
C PRO A 19 -17.63 8.12 -1.79
N VAL A 20 -17.08 7.91 -2.98
CA VAL A 20 -15.67 8.23 -3.26
C VAL A 20 -15.55 9.74 -3.43
N LYS A 21 -14.71 10.38 -2.62
CA LYS A 21 -14.50 11.84 -2.66
C LYS A 21 -13.23 12.23 -3.42
N ARG A 22 -12.22 11.36 -3.39
CA ARG A 22 -10.94 11.56 -4.05
C ARG A 22 -10.35 10.22 -4.46
N MET A 23 -9.48 10.25 -5.46
CA MET A 23 -8.73 9.08 -5.92
C MET A 23 -7.38 9.49 -6.52
N THR A 24 -6.39 8.61 -6.40
CA THR A 24 -5.08 8.71 -7.06
C THR A 24 -4.58 7.32 -7.39
N ILE A 25 -3.87 7.17 -8.51
CA ILE A 25 -3.22 5.92 -8.91
C ILE A 25 -1.72 6.03 -8.63
N SER A 26 -1.04 4.92 -8.33
CA SER A 26 0.42 4.87 -8.29
C SER A 26 0.99 5.02 -9.70
N ASP A 27 2.23 5.47 -9.81
CA ASP A 27 2.86 5.72 -11.12
C ASP A 27 3.01 4.44 -11.96
N ASP A 28 3.17 3.29 -11.28
CA ASP A 28 3.24 1.97 -11.91
C ASP A 28 1.85 1.35 -12.20
N GLY A 29 0.77 2.04 -11.85
CA GLY A 29 -0.59 1.58 -12.06
C GLY A 29 -1.04 0.41 -11.18
N ARG A 30 -0.18 -0.15 -10.32
CA ARG A 30 -0.48 -1.34 -9.50
C ARG A 30 -1.42 -1.05 -8.33
N PHE A 31 -1.43 0.18 -7.86
CA PHE A 31 -2.24 0.60 -6.72
C PHE A 31 -3.15 1.76 -7.07
N LEU A 32 -4.38 1.66 -6.60
CA LEU A 32 -5.35 2.75 -6.62
C LEU A 32 -5.69 3.10 -5.18
N ALA A 33 -5.51 4.36 -4.79
CA ALA A 33 -5.97 4.88 -3.52
C ALA A 33 -7.26 5.67 -3.73
N THR A 34 -8.26 5.41 -2.89
CA THR A 34 -9.57 6.07 -2.93
C THR A 34 -9.96 6.50 -1.53
N SER A 35 -10.49 7.70 -1.34
CA SER A 35 -10.98 8.13 -0.02
C SER A 35 -12.49 8.28 0.03
N GLY A 36 -13.05 7.92 1.18
CA GLY A 36 -14.40 8.28 1.60
C GLY A 36 -14.36 9.41 2.62
N ASP A 37 -15.24 9.33 3.62
CA ASP A 37 -15.31 10.33 4.70
C ASP A 37 -14.17 10.21 5.71
N ARG A 38 -13.86 8.99 6.14
CA ARG A 38 -12.95 8.73 7.27
C ARG A 38 -11.83 7.75 6.94
N PHE A 39 -11.87 7.18 5.74
CA PHE A 39 -10.98 6.11 5.34
C PHE A 39 -10.39 6.37 3.96
N ILE A 40 -9.15 5.95 3.79
CA ILE A 40 -8.55 5.68 2.49
C ILE A 40 -8.54 4.16 2.32
N THR A 41 -9.03 3.68 1.18
CA THR A 41 -8.87 2.30 0.75
C THR A 41 -7.84 2.27 -0.35
N VAL A 42 -6.86 1.37 -0.22
CA VAL A 42 -5.86 1.09 -1.25
C VAL A 42 -6.23 -0.24 -1.89
N TRP A 43 -6.32 -0.24 -3.21
CA TRP A 43 -6.73 -1.37 -4.04
C TRP A 43 -5.54 -1.85 -4.87
N ASN A 44 -5.39 -3.16 -5.01
CA ASN A 44 -4.57 -3.74 -6.06
C ASN A 44 -5.39 -3.73 -7.35
N THR A 45 -4.89 -3.06 -8.38
CA THR A 45 -5.60 -2.86 -9.65
C THR A 45 -5.67 -4.13 -10.50
N ALA A 46 -4.68 -5.03 -10.37
CA ALA A 46 -4.61 -6.27 -11.16
C ALA A 46 -5.65 -7.29 -10.71
N ILE A 47 -5.83 -7.46 -9.39
CA ILE A 47 -6.80 -8.42 -8.84
C ILE A 47 -8.13 -7.78 -8.43
N GLY A 48 -8.19 -6.45 -8.35
CA GLY A 48 -9.41 -5.71 -8.00
C GLY A 48 -9.79 -5.78 -6.51
N GLU A 49 -8.84 -6.11 -5.64
CA GLU A 49 -9.09 -6.29 -4.20
C GLU A 49 -8.50 -5.16 -3.35
N ALA A 50 -9.16 -4.87 -2.23
CA ALA A 50 -8.64 -3.92 -1.25
C ALA A 50 -7.48 -4.56 -0.47
N VAL A 51 -6.28 -3.99 -0.60
CA VAL A 51 -5.08 -4.46 0.10
C VAL A 51 -4.81 -3.70 1.39
N ALA A 52 -5.43 -2.53 1.57
CA ALA A 52 -5.36 -1.81 2.83
C ALA A 52 -6.54 -0.85 3.04
N ARG A 53 -6.79 -0.55 4.32
CA ARG A 53 -7.75 0.46 4.76
C ARG A 53 -7.12 1.29 5.87
N LEU A 54 -7.00 2.58 5.64
CA LEU A 54 -6.37 3.53 6.56
C LEU A 54 -7.42 4.44 7.18
N GLU A 55 -7.53 4.43 8.50
CA GLU A 55 -8.32 5.40 9.23
C GLU A 55 -7.58 6.74 9.24
N THR A 56 -8.22 7.78 8.74
CA THR A 56 -7.57 9.08 8.51
C THR A 56 -8.33 10.24 9.14
N GLY A 57 -9.61 10.05 9.48
CA GLY A 57 -10.48 11.14 9.91
C GLY A 57 -10.79 12.09 8.74
N PRO A 58 -11.15 13.35 9.01
CA PRO A 58 -11.38 14.35 7.97
C PRO A 58 -10.10 14.58 7.15
N LEU A 59 -10.15 14.23 5.86
CA LEU A 59 -9.00 14.32 4.97
C LEU A 59 -8.99 15.58 4.12
N ASN A 60 -7.86 16.28 4.12
CA ASN A 60 -7.64 17.43 3.24
C ASN A 60 -7.16 17.00 1.85
N THR A 61 -6.19 16.09 1.74
CA THR A 61 -5.73 15.53 0.46
C THR A 61 -4.80 14.33 0.64
N PHE A 62 -4.59 13.55 -0.42
CA PHE A 62 -3.58 12.50 -0.51
C PHE A 62 -3.10 12.33 -1.96
N VAL A 63 -1.84 11.91 -2.15
CA VAL A 63 -1.20 11.70 -3.46
C VAL A 63 -0.21 10.54 -3.40
N PHE A 64 -0.08 9.77 -4.48
CA PHE A 64 1.09 8.91 -4.67
C PHE A 64 2.28 9.74 -5.15
N GLY A 65 3.50 9.33 -4.80
CA GLY A 65 4.74 9.96 -5.24
C GLY A 65 5.98 9.34 -4.58
N GLY A 66 7.07 10.12 -4.52
CA GLY A 66 8.38 9.66 -4.02
C GLY A 66 9.22 9.02 -5.12
N GLU A 67 10.46 8.62 -4.80
CA GLU A 67 11.45 8.14 -5.78
C GLU A 67 10.95 6.95 -6.63
N ASN A 68 10.12 6.09 -6.05
CA ASN A 68 9.57 4.91 -6.71
C ASN A 68 8.08 5.04 -7.07
N GLY A 69 7.46 6.23 -6.91
CA GLY A 69 6.04 6.46 -7.23
C GLY A 69 5.04 5.69 -6.36
N LEU A 70 5.50 5.10 -5.26
CA LEU A 70 4.78 4.13 -4.44
C LEU A 70 4.55 4.58 -3.00
N ALA A 71 4.99 5.79 -2.65
CA ALA A 71 4.66 6.39 -1.37
C ALA A 71 3.34 7.15 -1.47
N LEU A 72 2.38 6.78 -0.62
CA LEU A 72 1.16 7.53 -0.41
C LEU A 72 1.41 8.61 0.65
N PHE A 73 1.39 9.87 0.24
CA PHE A 73 1.43 11.02 1.13
C PHE A 73 0.02 11.43 1.50
N VAL A 74 -0.26 11.50 2.80
CA VAL A 74 -1.56 11.87 3.36
C VAL A 74 -1.38 13.13 4.19
N VAL A 75 -2.14 14.18 3.87
CA VAL A 75 -2.09 15.46 4.60
C VAL A 75 -3.28 15.59 5.52
N ARG A 76 -3.02 15.72 6.83
CA ARG A 76 -4.02 15.88 7.89
C ARG A 76 -3.56 16.95 8.88
N ASP A 77 -4.41 17.92 9.19
CA ASP A 77 -4.16 18.94 10.23
C ASP A 77 -2.73 19.50 10.21
N HIS A 78 -2.28 19.91 9.02
CA HIS A 78 -0.93 20.44 8.76
C HIS A 78 0.24 19.45 8.96
N ARG A 79 -0.05 18.15 9.16
CA ARG A 79 0.94 17.07 9.18
C ARG A 79 0.87 16.28 7.87
N VAL A 80 2.04 15.85 7.41
CA VAL A 80 2.18 14.91 6.30
C VAL A 80 2.55 13.56 6.89
N SER A 81 1.78 12.52 6.58
CA SER A 81 2.12 11.13 6.85
C SER A 81 2.47 10.45 5.53
N GLN A 82 3.59 9.74 5.51
CA GLN A 82 4.02 8.95 4.37
C GLN A 82 3.80 7.48 4.67
N LEU A 83 3.09 6.80 3.79
CA LEU A 83 2.97 5.35 3.81
C LEU A 83 3.59 4.80 2.53
N VAL A 84 4.60 3.95 2.66
CA VAL A 84 5.32 3.39 1.51
C VAL A 84 4.76 2.01 1.20
N TRP A 85 4.24 1.84 -0.02
CA TRP A 85 3.83 0.53 -0.54
C TRP A 85 4.97 -0.09 -1.33
N GLN A 86 5.91 -0.74 -0.64
CA GLN A 86 6.85 -1.66 -1.27
C GLN A 86 7.02 -2.89 -0.41
N SER A 87 6.66 -4.04 -0.97
CA SER A 87 6.97 -5.37 -0.44
C SER A 87 8.32 -5.84 -0.92
N ASP A 88 8.70 -5.61 -2.18
CA ASP A 88 9.73 -6.45 -2.81
C ASP A 88 11.14 -6.21 -2.24
N PRO A 89 11.65 -4.97 -2.13
CA PRO A 89 12.96 -4.74 -1.53
C PRO A 89 12.96 -5.00 -0.03
N LEU A 90 11.84 -4.77 0.67
CA LEU A 90 11.74 -5.02 2.12
C LEU A 90 11.58 -6.51 2.45
N ILE A 91 10.94 -7.28 1.59
CA ILE A 91 10.87 -8.74 1.64
C ILE A 91 12.23 -9.31 1.28
N GLU A 92 12.92 -8.80 0.25
CA GLU A 92 14.29 -9.22 -0.07
C GLU A 92 15.27 -8.88 1.06
N LEU A 93 15.26 -7.65 1.58
CA LEU A 93 16.06 -7.25 2.76
C LEU A 93 15.72 -8.10 3.99
N ALA A 94 14.44 -8.35 4.25
CA ALA A 94 14.04 -9.24 5.34
C ALA A 94 14.55 -10.67 5.09
N CYS A 95 14.35 -11.22 3.89
CA CYS A 95 14.82 -12.55 3.51
C CYS A 95 16.34 -12.69 3.63
N GLU A 96 17.12 -11.70 3.18
CA GLU A 96 18.58 -11.68 3.32
C GLU A 96 18.99 -11.64 4.80
N GLN A 97 18.34 -10.79 5.61
CA GLN A 97 18.62 -10.64 7.03
C GLN A 97 18.21 -11.89 7.84
N PHE A 98 17.17 -12.62 7.43
CA PHE A 98 16.75 -13.88 8.04
C PHE A 98 17.55 -15.09 7.54
N ALA A 99 18.01 -15.09 6.29
CA ALA A 99 18.82 -16.16 5.70
C ALA A 99 20.28 -16.15 6.18
N SER A 100 20.82 -14.98 6.55
CA SER A 100 22.19 -14.84 7.06
C SER A 100 22.40 -15.36 8.49
N GLY A 101 21.32 -15.73 9.20
CA GLY A 101 21.39 -16.25 10.57
C GLY A 101 21.54 -15.17 11.66
N ASP A 102 21.59 -13.89 11.28
CA ASP A 102 21.85 -12.76 12.17
C ASP A 102 20.57 -12.15 12.79
N TRP A 103 19.43 -12.82 12.67
CA TRP A 103 18.12 -12.34 13.16
C TRP A 103 18.06 -12.07 14.68
N ARG A 104 19.02 -12.60 15.46
CA ARG A 104 19.16 -12.32 16.90
C ARG A 104 19.96 -11.06 17.22
N ASN A 105 20.80 -10.61 16.29
CA ASN A 105 21.72 -9.48 16.47
C ASN A 105 21.29 -8.21 15.71
N GLY A 106 20.23 -8.30 14.91
CA GLY A 106 19.67 -7.18 14.16
C GLY A 106 19.15 -6.07 15.08
N ARG A 107 19.43 -4.80 14.73
CA ARG A 107 18.95 -3.61 15.45
C ARG A 107 17.41 -3.42 15.40
N GLY A 108 16.70 -4.24 14.63
CA GLY A 108 15.24 -4.22 14.52
C GLY A 108 14.61 -5.18 15.53
N ARG A 109 13.92 -4.65 16.53
CA ARG A 109 13.13 -5.44 17.48
C ARG A 109 11.76 -5.74 16.87
N LEU A 110 11.58 -6.95 16.33
CA LEU A 110 10.27 -7.49 15.99
C LEU A 110 9.75 -8.34 17.16
N VAL A 111 8.47 -8.20 17.49
CA VAL A 111 7.81 -8.98 18.54
C VAL A 111 7.08 -10.15 17.88
N GLY A 112 7.51 -11.38 18.15
CA GLY A 112 6.86 -12.61 17.71
C GLY A 112 7.80 -13.82 17.67
N ASP A 113 7.38 -14.95 18.24
CA ASP A 113 8.18 -16.18 18.40
C ASP A 113 8.21 -17.09 17.16
N ALA A 114 7.68 -16.65 16.02
CA ALA A 114 7.60 -17.48 14.83
C ALA A 114 8.91 -17.41 14.02
N ARG A 115 9.54 -18.57 13.76
CA ARG A 115 10.61 -18.65 12.77
C ARG A 115 10.04 -18.27 11.41
N PRO A 116 10.64 -17.34 10.66
CA PRO A 116 10.18 -17.05 9.31
C PRO A 116 10.34 -18.29 8.42
N HIS A 117 9.34 -18.55 7.58
CA HIS A 117 9.40 -19.59 6.56
C HIS A 117 10.52 -19.28 5.55
N ARG A 118 11.11 -20.33 4.95
CA ARG A 118 12.18 -20.19 3.96
C ARG A 118 11.63 -19.45 2.74
N CYS A 119 12.30 -18.38 2.31
CA CYS A 119 11.92 -17.66 1.09
C CYS A 119 12.18 -18.57 -0.12
N GLU A 120 11.12 -18.92 -0.85
CA GLU A 120 11.22 -19.60 -2.15
C GLU A 120 11.38 -18.53 -3.23
N ARG A 121 12.33 -18.76 -4.15
CA ARG A 121 12.67 -17.85 -5.26
C ARG A 121 11.56 -17.74 -6.29
#